data_AF-A0A2M8GYQ2-F1
#
_entry.id   AF-A0A2M8GYQ2-F1
#
_cell.length_a   1.000
_cell.length_b   1.000
_cell.length_c   1.000
_cell.angle_alpha   90.00
_cell.angle_beta   90.00
_cell.angle_gamma   90.00
#
_symmetry.space_group_name_H-M   'P 1'
#
loop_
_entity.id
_entity.type
_entity.pdbx_description
1 polymer ?
#
loop_
_entity_poly.entity_id
_entity_poly.type
_entity_poly.pdbx_seq_one_letter_code
_entity_poly.pdbx_strand_id
1 'polypeptide(L)'
;MDLQELKSVYHSAIIQKGSDPERGTTFEKYWNCFNSDSPPQNATQLKLIAGGESAKARIAFEIISNALKPKAVARTKAGWYVEMEQSLFHTFQKKLDSLWDTFDREVQELAKSRSQIAEGKANQLQHELSEIDAAVDELEKELLSQRQKNKELQDQIQSFSKLEHKLEQLNIRLEEKQQQIDEKNKQIEEVHQLKQDLALCKAELNSVRQELASNGTALERVRSSYEEQLTRNGRLEGELNALKAPSDSVYGDEQFYGQEDDIDDPF
;
A
#
# COMPACT_ATOMS: atom_id res chain seq x y z
N MET A 1 67.94 -88.86 -12.06
CA MET A 1 67.78 -89.37 -10.69
C MET A 1 68.27 -90.80 -10.71
N ASP A 2 69.18 -91.16 -9.82
CA ASP A 2 69.81 -92.48 -9.81
C ASP A 2 68.85 -93.53 -9.22
N LEU A 3 68.93 -94.79 -9.68
CA LEU A 3 68.09 -95.89 -9.20
C LEU A 3 68.23 -96.10 -7.69
N GLN A 4 69.43 -95.90 -7.15
CA GLN A 4 69.68 -95.99 -5.71
C GLN A 4 68.99 -94.89 -4.92
N GLU A 5 68.92 -93.66 -5.47
CA GLU A 5 68.19 -92.56 -4.84
C GLU A 5 66.69 -92.85 -4.79
N LEU A 6 66.12 -93.33 -5.89
CA LEU A 6 64.71 -93.71 -5.97
C LEU A 6 64.38 -94.88 -5.04
N LYS A 7 65.28 -95.87 -4.95
CA LYS A 7 65.17 -96.97 -3.99
C LYS A 7 65.17 -96.47 -2.55
N SER A 8 66.08 -95.58 -2.20
CA SER A 8 66.16 -94.98 -0.85
C SER A 8 64.88 -94.21 -0.48
N VAL A 9 64.36 -93.42 -1.40
CA VAL A 9 63.08 -92.70 -1.22
C VAL A 9 61.92 -93.67 -1.03
N TYR A 10 61.89 -94.77 -1.79
CA TYR A 10 60.89 -95.82 -1.63
C TYR A 10 60.98 -96.52 -0.28
N HIS A 11 62.18 -96.92 0.16
CA HIS A 11 62.37 -97.59 1.45
C HIS A 11 61.93 -96.69 2.60
N SER A 12 62.32 -95.42 2.55
CA SER A 12 61.91 -94.41 3.54
C SER A 12 60.39 -94.25 3.58
N ALA A 13 59.73 -94.18 2.42
CA ALA A 13 58.27 -94.03 2.33
C ALA A 13 57.49 -95.28 2.82
N ILE A 14 58.08 -96.47 2.68
CA ILE A 14 57.47 -97.73 3.14
C ILE A 14 57.63 -97.88 4.66
N ILE A 15 58.81 -97.58 5.20
CA ILE A 15 59.11 -97.59 6.64
C ILE A 15 58.21 -96.57 7.37
N GLN A 16 58.02 -95.37 6.81
CA GLN A 16 57.11 -94.36 7.37
C GLN A 16 55.66 -94.84 7.47
N LYS A 17 55.24 -95.81 6.65
CA LYS A 17 53.91 -96.42 6.71
C LYS A 17 53.85 -97.66 7.60
N GLY A 18 54.91 -97.96 8.36
CA GLY A 18 54.97 -99.05 9.32
C GLY A 18 55.19 -100.44 8.70
N SER A 19 55.62 -100.51 7.45
CA SER A 19 55.86 -101.76 6.73
C SER A 19 57.35 -101.99 6.48
N ASP A 20 57.74 -103.25 6.42
CA ASP A 20 59.11 -103.65 6.04
C ASP A 20 59.28 -103.55 4.51
N PRO A 21 60.22 -102.74 3.98
CA PRO A 21 60.42 -102.57 2.54
C PRO A 21 60.91 -103.83 1.83
N GLU A 22 61.66 -104.70 2.51
CA GLU A 22 62.25 -105.92 1.92
C GLU A 22 61.30 -107.12 1.97
N ARG A 23 60.21 -107.05 2.77
CA ARG A 23 59.21 -108.11 2.87
C ARG A 23 58.29 -108.14 1.63
N GLY A 24 58.34 -109.20 0.84
CA GLY A 24 57.48 -109.38 -0.34
C GLY A 24 58.11 -108.83 -1.63
N THR A 25 57.36 -108.05 -2.42
CA THR A 25 57.86 -107.52 -3.70
C THR A 25 58.79 -106.32 -3.50
N THR A 26 60.02 -106.43 -4.01
CA THR A 26 61.05 -105.40 -3.89
C THR A 26 60.84 -104.22 -4.85
N PHE A 27 61.48 -103.09 -4.55
CA PHE A 27 61.41 -101.89 -5.39
C PHE A 27 61.94 -102.12 -6.79
N GLU A 28 63.02 -102.90 -6.94
CA GLU A 28 63.64 -103.23 -8.22
C GLU A 28 62.68 -103.98 -9.13
N LYS A 29 61.84 -104.86 -8.55
CA LYS A 29 60.81 -105.54 -9.33
C LYS A 29 59.77 -104.56 -9.85
N TYR A 30 59.33 -103.62 -9.01
CA TYR A 30 58.43 -102.55 -9.46
C TYR A 30 59.08 -101.63 -10.50
N TRP A 31 60.35 -101.28 -10.33
CA TRP A 31 61.14 -100.48 -11.29
C TRP A 31 61.28 -101.17 -12.64
N ASN A 32 61.61 -102.46 -12.65
CA ASN A 32 61.77 -103.25 -13.87
C ASN A 32 60.43 -103.43 -14.60
N CYS A 33 59.33 -103.65 -13.86
CA CYS A 33 57.99 -103.68 -14.45
C CYS A 33 57.59 -102.30 -15.00
N PHE A 34 57.98 -101.22 -14.34
CA PHE A 34 57.73 -99.86 -14.80
C PHE A 34 58.48 -99.53 -16.10
N ASN A 35 59.73 -100.01 -16.24
CA ASN A 35 60.57 -99.83 -17.42
C ASN A 35 60.48 -100.96 -18.46
N SER A 36 59.43 -101.79 -18.39
CA SER A 36 59.18 -102.83 -19.38
C SER A 36 58.64 -102.24 -20.69
N ASP A 37 58.62 -103.04 -21.76
CA ASP A 37 58.09 -102.65 -23.08
C ASP A 37 56.61 -102.22 -23.03
N SER A 38 55.88 -102.59 -21.97
CA SER A 38 54.50 -102.19 -21.70
C SER A 38 54.41 -101.53 -20.31
N PRO A 39 54.84 -100.26 -20.18
CA PRO A 39 54.90 -99.59 -18.89
C PRO A 39 53.49 -99.42 -18.30
N PRO A 40 53.30 -99.65 -16.99
CA PRO A 40 52.03 -99.44 -16.33
C PRO A 40 51.66 -97.95 -16.34
N GLN A 41 50.38 -97.64 -16.54
CA GLN A 41 49.86 -96.27 -16.52
C GLN A 41 49.38 -95.83 -15.14
N ASN A 42 49.23 -96.77 -14.20
CA ASN A 42 48.82 -96.49 -12.84
C ASN A 42 49.33 -97.55 -11.85
N ALA A 43 49.24 -97.23 -10.56
CA ALA A 43 49.64 -98.09 -9.45
C ALA A 43 48.96 -99.47 -9.46
N THR A 44 47.70 -99.55 -9.91
CA THR A 44 46.93 -100.80 -9.95
C THR A 44 47.46 -101.75 -11.02
N GLN A 45 47.80 -101.22 -12.20
CA GLN A 45 48.47 -101.98 -13.25
C GLN A 45 49.88 -102.42 -12.83
N LEU A 46 50.64 -101.53 -12.19
CA LEU A 46 51.96 -101.88 -11.66
C LEU A 46 51.87 -103.02 -10.63
N LYS A 47 50.85 -103.00 -9.75
CA LYS A 47 50.57 -104.09 -8.81
C LYS A 47 50.30 -105.40 -9.54
N LEU A 48 49.44 -105.36 -10.56
CA LEU A 48 49.00 -106.54 -11.30
C LEU A 48 50.16 -107.20 -12.06
N ILE A 49 51.06 -106.38 -12.64
CA ILE A 49 52.24 -106.85 -13.37
C ILE A 49 53.33 -107.36 -12.43
N ALA A 50 53.63 -106.64 -11.34
CA ALA A 50 54.72 -107.01 -10.42
C ALA A 50 54.32 -108.07 -9.38
N GLY A 51 53.02 -108.26 -9.13
CA GLY A 51 52.47 -109.29 -8.24
C GLY A 51 52.70 -109.04 -6.74
N GLY A 52 52.45 -107.82 -6.26
CA GLY A 52 52.72 -107.42 -4.87
C GLY A 52 51.58 -106.69 -4.15
N GLU A 53 51.87 -106.13 -2.98
CA GLU A 53 50.90 -105.38 -2.17
C GLU A 53 50.49 -104.05 -2.83
N SER A 54 49.20 -103.71 -2.77
CA SER A 54 48.66 -102.49 -3.39
C SER A 54 49.33 -101.21 -2.87
N ALA A 55 49.63 -101.16 -1.57
CA ALA A 55 50.25 -99.99 -0.93
C ALA A 55 51.68 -99.77 -1.46
N LYS A 56 52.45 -100.85 -1.59
CA LYS A 56 53.82 -100.83 -2.11
C LYS A 56 53.87 -100.43 -3.58
N ALA A 57 53.02 -101.03 -4.40
CA ALA A 57 52.91 -100.67 -5.82
C ALA A 57 52.51 -99.21 -6.03
N ARG A 58 51.61 -98.67 -5.18
CA ARG A 58 51.21 -97.25 -5.25
C ARG A 58 52.36 -96.30 -4.96
N ILE A 59 53.13 -96.59 -3.91
CA ILE A 59 54.28 -95.77 -3.52
C ILE A 59 55.38 -95.85 -4.58
N ALA A 60 55.67 -97.05 -5.10
CA ALA A 60 56.63 -97.22 -6.19
C ALA A 60 56.21 -96.44 -7.44
N PHE A 61 54.95 -96.59 -7.88
CA PHE A 61 54.43 -95.89 -9.06
C PHE A 61 54.53 -94.37 -8.92
N GLU A 62 54.18 -93.82 -7.76
CA GLU A 62 54.20 -92.39 -7.51
C GLU A 62 55.63 -91.81 -7.51
N ILE A 63 56.58 -92.51 -6.88
CA ILE A 63 57.99 -92.10 -6.85
C ILE A 63 58.58 -92.13 -8.27
N ILE A 64 58.34 -93.21 -9.01
CA ILE A 64 58.90 -93.39 -10.36
C ILE A 64 58.28 -92.41 -11.36
N SER A 65 56.96 -92.25 -11.35
CA SER A 65 56.26 -91.34 -12.27
C SER A 65 56.61 -89.87 -12.04
N ASN A 66 56.79 -89.45 -10.79
CA ASN A 66 57.18 -88.07 -10.47
C ASN A 66 58.62 -87.77 -10.88
N ALA A 67 59.53 -88.75 -10.76
CA ALA A 67 60.93 -88.58 -11.16
C ALA A 67 61.11 -88.42 -12.68
N LEU A 68 60.14 -88.88 -13.48
CA LEU A 68 60.19 -88.87 -14.95
C LEU A 68 59.38 -87.73 -15.60
N LYS A 69 58.79 -86.81 -14.82
CA LYS A 69 58.07 -85.65 -15.36
C LYS A 69 59.01 -84.69 -16.11
N PRO A 70 58.70 -84.26 -17.35
CA PRO A 70 59.51 -83.26 -18.05
C PRO A 70 59.51 -81.92 -17.31
N LYS A 71 60.67 -81.29 -17.16
CA LYS A 71 60.77 -79.92 -16.62
C LYS A 71 60.19 -78.91 -17.62
N ALA A 72 59.30 -78.04 -17.17
CA ALA A 72 58.75 -76.96 -17.99
C ALA A 72 59.86 -75.97 -18.38
N VAL A 73 59.98 -75.65 -19.68
CA VAL A 73 60.93 -74.65 -20.18
C VAL A 73 60.25 -73.28 -20.16
N ALA A 74 60.72 -72.36 -19.31
CA ALA A 74 60.30 -70.96 -19.36
C ALA A 74 60.91 -70.30 -20.61
N ARG A 75 60.08 -69.79 -21.52
CA ARG A 75 60.53 -68.96 -22.65
C ARG A 75 60.44 -67.48 -22.26
N THR A 76 61.54 -66.76 -22.38
CA THR A 76 61.60 -65.31 -22.22
C THR A 76 61.12 -64.60 -23.49
N LYS A 77 60.39 -63.48 -23.36
CA LYS A 77 60.00 -62.61 -24.50
C LYS A 77 61.25 -62.18 -25.28
N ALA A 78 61.13 -62.07 -26.60
CA ALA A 78 62.21 -61.55 -27.45
C ALA A 78 62.40 -60.04 -27.22
N GLY A 79 63.66 -59.55 -27.26
CA GLY A 79 63.99 -58.14 -26.97
C GLY A 79 63.25 -57.13 -27.85
N TRP A 80 63.15 -57.40 -29.16
CA TRP A 80 62.45 -56.52 -30.11
C TRP A 80 60.96 -56.32 -29.76
N TYR A 81 60.32 -57.33 -29.16
CA TYR A 81 58.92 -57.24 -28.75
C TYR A 81 58.76 -56.33 -27.53
N VAL A 82 59.69 -56.43 -26.58
CA VAL A 82 59.72 -55.57 -25.38
C VAL A 82 59.94 -54.11 -25.76
N GLU A 83 60.87 -53.84 -26.69
CA GLU A 83 61.13 -52.49 -27.20
C GLU A 83 59.90 -51.90 -27.91
N MET A 84 59.20 -52.70 -28.72
CA MET A 84 57.99 -52.27 -29.41
C MET A 84 56.83 -52.00 -28.44
N GLU A 85 56.65 -52.86 -27.42
CA GLU A 85 55.65 -52.70 -26.36
C GLU A 85 55.89 -51.40 -25.56
N GLN A 86 57.14 -51.12 -25.19
CA GLN A 86 57.53 -49.88 -24.53
C GLN A 86 57.32 -48.63 -25.40
N SER A 87 57.70 -48.70 -26.68
CA SER A 87 57.53 -47.60 -27.62
C SER A 87 56.05 -47.25 -27.85
N LEU A 88 55.20 -48.26 -28.01
CA LEU A 88 53.75 -48.08 -28.11
C LEU A 88 53.20 -47.45 -26.83
N PHE A 89 53.57 -47.99 -25.67
CA PHE A 89 53.12 -47.45 -24.38
C PHE A 89 53.51 -45.98 -24.23
N HIS A 90 54.77 -45.63 -24.52
CA HIS A 90 55.26 -44.26 -24.43
C HIS A 90 54.52 -43.32 -25.40
N THR A 91 54.25 -43.79 -26.62
CA THR A 91 53.51 -43.00 -27.63
C THR A 91 52.06 -42.76 -27.20
N PHE A 92 51.38 -43.79 -26.68
CA PHE A 92 50.03 -43.66 -26.16
C PHE A 92 49.96 -42.73 -24.96
N GLN A 93 50.89 -42.89 -24.01
CA GLN A 93 50.97 -42.04 -22.83
C GLN A 93 51.14 -40.57 -23.23
N LYS A 94 52.10 -40.27 -24.11
CA LYS A 94 52.31 -38.91 -24.60
C LYS A 94 51.08 -38.31 -25.31
N LYS A 95 50.31 -39.14 -26.03
CA LYS A 95 49.07 -38.69 -26.69
C LYS A 95 47.94 -38.44 -25.70
N LEU A 96 47.80 -39.30 -24.68
CA LEU A 96 46.84 -39.10 -23.60
C LEU A 96 47.17 -37.84 -22.80
N ASP A 97 48.43 -37.65 -22.42
CA ASP A 97 48.89 -36.45 -21.70
C ASP A 97 48.58 -35.19 -22.52
N SER A 98 48.89 -35.19 -23.82
CA SER A 98 48.58 -34.05 -24.70
C SER A 98 47.08 -33.78 -24.85
N LEU A 99 46.24 -34.81 -24.90
CA LEU A 99 44.78 -34.66 -24.91
C LEU A 99 44.29 -34.07 -23.59
N TRP A 100 44.90 -34.50 -22.48
CA TRP A 100 44.55 -34.02 -21.15
C TRP A 100 44.95 -32.57 -20.93
N ASP A 101 46.14 -32.17 -21.35
CA ASP A 101 46.57 -30.77 -21.32
C ASP A 101 45.68 -29.86 -22.17
N THR A 102 45.18 -30.37 -23.31
CA THR A 102 44.27 -29.61 -24.18
C THR A 102 42.91 -29.47 -23.53
N PHE A 103 42.35 -30.55 -23.01
CA PHE A 103 41.07 -30.55 -22.30
C PHE A 103 41.11 -29.65 -21.06
N ASP A 104 42.15 -29.74 -20.23
CA ASP A 104 42.30 -28.91 -19.03
C ASP A 104 42.38 -27.42 -19.40
N ARG A 105 43.12 -27.08 -20.46
CA ARG A 105 43.18 -25.70 -20.96
C ARG A 105 41.82 -25.19 -21.40
N GLU A 106 41.07 -25.96 -22.19
CA GLU A 106 39.73 -25.57 -22.64
C GLU A 106 38.76 -25.39 -21.46
N VAL A 107 38.82 -26.25 -20.44
CA VAL A 107 38.02 -26.13 -19.23
C VAL A 107 38.38 -24.86 -18.45
N GLN A 108 39.67 -24.55 -18.30
CA GLN A 108 40.13 -23.34 -17.62
C GLN A 108 39.71 -22.07 -18.38
N GLU A 109 39.83 -22.06 -19.71
CA GLU A 109 39.39 -20.94 -20.55
C GLU A 109 37.89 -20.74 -20.47
N LEU A 110 37.10 -21.82 -20.52
CA LEU A 110 35.66 -21.76 -20.38
C LEU A 110 35.23 -21.26 -18.99
N ALA A 111 35.89 -21.75 -17.93
CA ALA A 111 35.63 -21.31 -16.56
C ALA A 111 35.93 -19.81 -16.40
N LYS A 112 37.07 -19.35 -16.93
CA LYS A 112 37.46 -17.94 -16.92
C LYS A 112 36.47 -17.08 -17.71
N SER A 113 36.08 -17.51 -18.91
CA SER A 113 35.09 -16.81 -19.74
C SER A 113 33.75 -16.68 -19.02
N ARG A 114 33.25 -17.77 -18.42
CA ARG A 114 31.99 -17.75 -17.65
C ARG A 114 32.09 -16.85 -16.42
N SER A 115 33.22 -16.87 -15.71
CA SER A 115 33.46 -15.98 -14.57
C SER A 115 33.41 -14.51 -14.99
N GLN A 116 34.07 -14.15 -16.09
CA GLN A 116 34.06 -12.78 -16.60
C GLN A 116 32.67 -12.32 -17.04
N ILE A 117 31.89 -13.20 -17.69
CA ILE A 117 30.51 -12.89 -18.07
C ILE A 117 29.63 -12.69 -16.82
N ALA A 118 29.79 -13.55 -15.81
CA ALA A 118 29.05 -13.44 -14.56
C ALA A 118 29.40 -12.15 -13.80
N GLU A 119 30.69 -11.81 -13.72
CA GLU A 119 31.17 -10.56 -13.11
C GLU A 119 30.67 -9.33 -13.87
N GLY A 120 30.73 -9.35 -15.22
CA GLY A 120 30.18 -8.28 -16.05
C GLY A 120 28.68 -8.06 -15.83
N LYS A 121 27.89 -9.13 -15.73
CA LYS A 121 26.45 -9.05 -15.41
C LYS A 121 26.21 -8.56 -13.98
N ALA A 122 27.01 -9.00 -13.02
CA ALA A 122 26.90 -8.53 -11.65
C ALA A 122 27.17 -7.02 -11.55
N ASN A 123 28.20 -6.53 -12.25
CA ASN A 123 28.53 -5.11 -12.32
C ASN A 123 27.43 -4.28 -13.00
N GLN A 124 26.84 -4.81 -14.09
CA GLN A 124 25.69 -4.17 -14.75
C GLN A 124 24.49 -4.04 -13.81
N LEU A 125 24.10 -5.14 -13.16
CA LEU A 125 23.00 -5.14 -12.19
C LEU A 125 23.29 -4.20 -11.02
N GLN A 126 24.53 -4.15 -10.54
CA GLN A 126 24.92 -3.23 -9.48
C GLN A 126 24.81 -1.77 -9.91
N HIS A 127 25.15 -1.46 -11.17
CA HIS A 127 24.99 -0.12 -11.71
C HIS A 127 23.50 0.25 -11.86
N GLU A 128 22.69 -0.64 -12.43
CA GLU A 128 21.24 -0.44 -12.56
C GLU A 128 20.57 -0.24 -11.18
N LEU A 129 20.96 -1.03 -10.17
CA LEU A 129 20.47 -0.83 -8.80
C LEU A 129 20.83 0.55 -8.26
N SER A 130 22.07 1.01 -8.47
CA SER A 130 22.49 2.34 -8.04
C SER A 130 21.73 3.47 -8.74
N GLU A 131 21.39 3.31 -10.03
CA GLU A 131 20.60 4.30 -10.76
C GLU A 131 19.15 4.32 -10.27
N ILE A 132 18.57 3.15 -9.99
CA ILE A 132 17.22 3.02 -9.43
C ILE A 132 17.17 3.66 -8.04
N ASP A 133 18.15 3.41 -7.18
CA ASP A 133 18.22 4.02 -5.84
C ASP A 133 18.28 5.55 -5.94
N ALA A 134 19.08 6.10 -6.86
CA ALA A 134 19.15 7.54 -7.09
C ALA A 134 17.81 8.12 -7.60
N ALA A 135 17.11 7.39 -8.48
CA ALA A 135 15.79 7.79 -8.96
C ALA A 135 14.73 7.74 -7.85
N VAL A 136 14.81 6.76 -6.94
CA VAL A 136 13.94 6.67 -5.76
C VAL A 136 14.18 7.88 -4.84
N ASP A 137 15.44 8.21 -4.54
CA ASP A 137 15.79 9.38 -3.71
C ASP A 137 15.24 10.69 -4.31
N GLU A 138 15.28 10.84 -5.63
CA GLU A 138 14.73 12.02 -6.32
C GLU A 138 13.20 12.07 -6.23
N LEU A 139 12.53 10.94 -6.46
CA LEU A 139 11.07 10.84 -6.33
C LEU A 139 10.60 11.10 -4.90
N GLU A 140 11.33 10.63 -3.89
CA GLU A 140 11.03 10.91 -2.48
C GLU A 140 11.14 12.40 -2.14
N LYS A 141 12.17 13.09 -2.67
CA LYS A 141 12.33 14.54 -2.52
C LYS A 141 11.18 15.30 -3.18
N GLU A 142 10.80 14.93 -4.40
CA GLU A 142 9.68 15.55 -5.10
C GLU A 142 8.36 15.33 -4.34
N LEU A 143 8.13 14.12 -3.82
CA LEU A 143 6.95 13.80 -3.02
C LEU A 143 6.87 14.63 -1.73
N LEU A 144 8.01 14.84 -1.04
CA LEU A 144 8.08 15.70 0.13
C LEU A 144 7.76 17.16 -0.22
N SER A 145 8.31 17.67 -1.33
CA SER A 145 8.02 19.01 -1.84
C SER A 145 6.53 19.20 -2.14
N GLN A 146 5.91 18.24 -2.86
CA GLN A 146 4.48 18.28 -3.17
C GLN A 146 3.60 18.18 -1.91
N ARG A 147 4.00 17.37 -0.92
CA ARG A 147 3.29 17.32 0.37
C ARG A 147 3.33 18.66 1.10
N GLN A 148 4.48 19.34 1.09
CA GLN A 148 4.59 20.67 1.68
C GLN A 148 3.70 21.68 0.96
N LYS A 149 3.71 21.70 -0.37
CA LYS A 149 2.83 22.55 -1.18
C LYS A 149 1.34 22.29 -0.91
N ASN A 150 0.95 21.02 -0.80
CA ASN A 150 -0.43 20.65 -0.45
C ASN A 150 -0.83 21.17 0.94
N LYS A 151 0.08 21.11 1.91
CA LYS A 151 -0.15 21.67 3.24
C LYS A 151 -0.35 23.19 3.18
N GLU A 152 0.51 23.90 2.45
CA GLU A 152 0.37 25.35 2.24
C GLU A 152 -0.95 25.72 1.57
N LEU A 153 -1.36 24.98 0.54
CA LEU A 153 -2.66 25.17 -0.12
C LEU A 153 -3.83 24.88 0.83
N GLN A 154 -3.71 23.85 1.68
CA GLN A 154 -4.74 23.53 2.68
C GLN A 154 -4.87 24.65 3.72
N ASP A 155 -3.76 25.23 4.17
CA ASP A 155 -3.75 26.38 5.08
C ASP A 155 -4.40 27.61 4.41
N GLN A 156 -4.14 27.85 3.11
CA GLN A 156 -4.80 28.90 2.34
C GLN A 156 -6.31 28.67 2.23
N ILE A 157 -6.77 27.44 1.95
CA ILE A 157 -8.20 27.09 1.90
C ILE A 157 -8.88 27.39 3.25
N GLN A 158 -8.23 27.04 4.36
CA GLN A 158 -8.76 27.36 5.70
C GLN A 158 -8.85 28.87 5.94
N SER A 159 -7.88 29.64 5.45
CA SER A 159 -7.92 31.10 5.52
C SER A 159 -9.08 31.67 4.69
N PHE A 160 -9.29 31.17 3.47
CA PHE A 160 -10.41 31.57 2.62
C PHE A 160 -11.76 31.27 3.29
N SER A 161 -11.94 30.08 3.85
CA SER A 161 -13.17 29.73 4.57
C SER A 161 -13.46 30.68 5.74
N LYS A 162 -12.42 31.12 6.48
CA LYS A 162 -12.58 32.13 7.54
C LYS A 162 -12.97 33.50 6.99
N LEU A 163 -12.45 33.88 5.83
CA LEU A 163 -12.80 35.14 5.16
C LEU A 163 -14.23 35.11 4.62
N GLU A 164 -14.65 34.00 4.01
CA GLU A 164 -16.02 33.78 3.56
C GLU A 164 -17.00 33.91 4.73
N HIS A 165 -16.71 33.28 5.87
CA HIS A 165 -17.56 33.42 7.06
C HIS A 165 -17.64 34.87 7.57
N LYS A 166 -16.53 35.62 7.53
CA LYS A 166 -16.53 37.05 7.88
C LYS A 166 -17.32 37.90 6.89
N LEU A 167 -17.23 37.60 5.59
CA LEU A 167 -18.01 38.28 4.56
C LEU A 167 -19.51 38.05 4.77
N GLU A 168 -19.91 36.81 5.07
CA GLU A 168 -21.30 36.48 5.38
C GLU A 168 -21.81 37.29 6.60
N GLN A 169 -21.04 37.33 7.69
CA GLN A 169 -21.38 38.13 8.87
C GLN A 169 -21.50 39.63 8.56
N LEU A 170 -20.59 40.17 7.74
CA LEU A 170 -20.65 41.56 7.31
C LEU A 170 -21.87 41.84 6.43
N ASN A 171 -22.25 40.89 5.58
CA ASN A 171 -23.41 41.03 4.71
C ASN A 171 -24.71 41.06 5.52
N ILE A 172 -24.86 40.15 6.48
CA ILE A 172 -26.00 40.17 7.43
C ILE A 172 -26.08 41.53 8.15
N ARG A 173 -24.95 42.04 8.65
CA ARG A 173 -24.90 43.34 9.33
C ARG A 173 -25.23 44.50 8.41
N LEU A 174 -24.87 44.41 7.12
CA LEU A 174 -25.22 45.41 6.12
C LEU A 174 -26.72 45.41 5.84
N GLU A 175 -27.34 44.23 5.72
CA GLU A 175 -28.79 44.07 5.58
C GLU A 175 -29.55 44.63 6.79
N GLU A 176 -29.10 44.33 8.02
CA GLU A 176 -29.66 44.91 9.25
C GLU A 176 -29.59 46.45 9.26
N LYS A 177 -28.46 47.01 8.79
CA LYS A 177 -28.29 48.46 8.72
C LYS A 177 -29.16 49.09 7.64
N GLN A 178 -29.34 48.41 6.52
CA GLN A 178 -30.24 48.86 5.47
C GLN A 178 -31.69 48.89 5.98
N GLN A 179 -32.15 47.84 6.66
CA GLN A 179 -33.48 47.81 7.30
C GLN A 179 -33.67 48.95 8.31
N GLN A 180 -32.64 49.26 9.11
CA GLN A 180 -32.69 50.39 10.04
C GLN A 180 -32.81 51.75 9.33
N ILE A 181 -32.12 51.92 8.18
CA ILE A 181 -32.22 53.13 7.37
C ILE A 181 -33.62 53.25 6.79
N ASP A 182 -34.17 52.18 6.23
CA ASP A 182 -35.50 52.18 5.61
C ASP A 182 -36.58 52.53 6.63
N GLU A 183 -36.50 51.96 7.83
CA GLU A 183 -37.40 52.30 8.95
C GLU A 183 -37.26 53.76 9.37
N LYS A 184 -36.03 54.29 9.44
CA LYS A 184 -35.80 55.70 9.78
C LYS A 184 -36.32 56.65 8.70
N ASN A 185 -36.20 56.29 7.43
CA ASN A 185 -36.75 57.07 6.33
C ASN A 185 -38.28 57.12 6.40
N LYS A 186 -38.93 55.99 6.71
CA LYS A 186 -40.38 55.95 6.93
C LYS A 186 -40.81 56.87 8.09
N GLN A 187 -40.09 56.83 9.22
CA GLN A 187 -40.35 57.73 10.35
C GLN A 187 -40.17 59.21 9.96
N ILE A 188 -39.19 59.53 9.12
CA ILE A 188 -38.97 60.88 8.60
C ILE A 188 -40.14 61.33 7.72
N GLU A 189 -40.63 60.45 6.83
CA GLU A 189 -41.80 60.70 5.98
C GLU A 189 -43.06 60.98 6.82
N GLU A 190 -43.31 60.17 7.86
CA GLU A 190 -44.42 60.38 8.80
C GLU A 190 -44.31 61.75 9.51
N VAL A 191 -43.12 62.13 9.96
CA VAL A 191 -42.87 63.44 10.57
C VAL A 191 -43.08 64.58 9.56
N HIS A 192 -42.71 64.40 8.29
CA HIS A 192 -42.97 65.39 7.25
C HIS A 192 -44.47 65.57 7.00
N GLN A 193 -45.23 64.48 6.94
CA GLN A 193 -46.69 64.53 6.81
C GLN A 193 -47.32 65.28 7.99
N LEU A 194 -46.95 64.92 9.22
CA LEU A 194 -47.46 65.60 10.42
C LEU A 194 -47.10 67.10 10.44
N LYS A 195 -45.92 67.48 9.95
CA LYS A 195 -45.54 68.90 9.81
C LYS A 195 -46.43 69.62 8.81
N GLN A 196 -46.80 68.98 7.71
CA GLN A 196 -47.70 69.54 6.70
C GLN A 196 -49.11 69.70 7.27
N ASP A 197 -49.64 68.68 7.93
CA ASP A 197 -50.96 68.72 8.57
C ASP A 197 -51.03 69.81 9.64
N LEU A 198 -49.98 69.93 10.47
CA LEU A 198 -49.88 70.97 11.48
C LEU A 198 -49.80 72.37 10.86
N ALA A 199 -49.18 72.54 9.69
CA ALA A 199 -49.18 73.80 8.97
C ALA A 199 -50.58 74.18 8.45
N LEU A 200 -51.33 73.20 7.94
CA LEU A 200 -52.73 73.38 7.52
C LEU A 200 -53.63 73.76 8.70
N CYS A 201 -53.59 73.00 9.80
CA CYS A 201 -54.37 73.33 11.00
C CYS A 201 -54.00 74.71 11.57
N LYS A 202 -52.73 75.13 11.50
CA LYS A 202 -52.32 76.50 11.90
C LYS A 202 -52.92 77.56 10.99
N ALA A 203 -53.00 77.32 9.68
CA ALA A 203 -53.63 78.23 8.74
C ALA A 203 -55.14 78.35 9.00
N GLU A 204 -55.83 77.24 9.21
CA GLU A 204 -57.25 77.20 9.58
C GLU A 204 -57.51 77.94 10.89
N LEU A 205 -56.72 77.67 11.93
CA LEU A 205 -56.82 78.33 13.22
C LEU A 205 -56.60 79.84 13.11
N ASN A 206 -55.69 80.29 12.24
CA ASN A 206 -55.51 81.71 11.96
C ASN A 206 -56.73 82.32 11.23
N SER A 207 -57.33 81.60 10.29
CA SER A 207 -58.57 82.03 9.61
C SER A 207 -59.71 82.20 10.60
N VAL A 208 -59.96 81.19 11.43
CA VAL A 208 -61.01 81.24 12.48
C VAL A 208 -60.74 82.38 13.47
N ARG A 209 -59.48 82.61 13.86
CA ARG A 209 -59.12 83.76 14.71
C ARG A 209 -59.43 85.10 14.04
N GLN A 210 -59.19 85.22 12.75
CA GLN A 210 -59.50 86.42 11.98
C GLN A 210 -61.02 86.63 11.86
N GLU A 211 -61.77 85.56 11.60
CA GLU A 211 -63.24 85.58 11.59
C GLU A 211 -63.80 85.99 12.96
N LEU A 212 -63.31 85.38 14.05
CA LEU A 212 -63.72 85.73 15.41
C LEU A 212 -63.43 87.20 15.73
N ALA A 213 -62.25 87.71 15.36
CA ALA A 213 -61.92 89.12 15.53
C ALA A 213 -62.88 90.03 14.73
N SER A 214 -63.19 89.66 13.48
CA SER A 214 -64.13 90.41 12.64
C SER A 214 -65.54 90.41 13.21
N ASN A 215 -66.04 89.25 13.68
CA ASN A 215 -67.33 89.12 14.35
C ASN A 215 -67.37 89.90 15.65
N GLY A 216 -66.27 89.90 16.43
CA GLY A 216 -66.11 90.73 17.61
C GLY A 216 -66.29 92.21 17.27
N THR A 217 -65.65 92.71 16.22
CA THR A 217 -65.85 94.10 15.77
C THR A 217 -67.26 94.38 15.26
N ALA A 218 -67.91 93.41 14.61
CA ALA A 218 -69.28 93.54 14.15
C ALA A 218 -70.27 93.59 15.32
N LEU A 219 -70.10 92.74 16.33
CA LEU A 219 -70.86 92.77 17.58
C LEU A 219 -70.70 94.10 18.30
N GLU A 220 -69.47 94.64 18.39
CA GLU A 220 -69.21 95.96 18.99
C GLU A 220 -69.98 97.06 18.23
N ARG A 221 -69.99 97.04 16.89
CA ARG A 221 -70.77 97.98 16.08
C ARG A 221 -72.28 97.85 16.29
N VAL A 222 -72.79 96.62 16.34
CA VAL A 222 -74.22 96.37 16.59
C VAL A 222 -74.58 96.84 18.00
N ARG A 223 -73.72 96.59 18.99
CA ARG A 223 -73.88 97.09 20.35
C ARG A 223 -73.90 98.62 20.39
N SER A 224 -72.93 99.30 19.78
CA SER A 224 -72.93 100.77 19.68
C SER A 224 -74.20 101.29 19.01
N SER A 225 -74.63 100.66 17.90
CA SER A 225 -75.85 101.05 17.20
C SER A 225 -77.10 100.83 18.05
N TYR A 226 -77.16 99.74 18.81
CA TYR A 226 -78.26 99.45 19.74
C TYR A 226 -78.27 100.43 20.91
N GLU A 227 -77.11 100.80 21.47
CA GLU A 227 -76.97 101.83 22.50
C GLU A 227 -77.40 103.21 21.96
N GLU A 228 -77.04 103.56 20.73
CA GLU A 228 -77.52 104.76 20.04
C GLU A 228 -79.04 104.74 19.86
N GLN A 229 -79.62 103.60 19.44
CA GLN A 229 -81.06 103.43 19.30
C GLN A 229 -81.79 103.51 20.64
N LEU A 230 -81.26 102.91 21.71
CA LEU A 230 -81.78 103.06 23.07
C LEU A 230 -81.78 104.52 23.51
N THR A 231 -80.69 105.24 23.27
CA THR A 231 -80.58 106.67 23.57
C THR A 231 -81.60 107.48 22.78
N ARG A 232 -81.77 107.16 21.49
CA ARG A 232 -82.77 107.79 20.61
C ARG A 232 -84.20 107.47 21.03
N ASN A 233 -84.51 106.22 21.37
CA ASN A 233 -85.81 105.80 21.87
C ASN A 233 -86.12 106.47 23.21
N GLY A 234 -85.16 106.56 24.13
CA GLY A 234 -85.32 107.33 25.37
C GLY A 234 -85.59 108.82 25.10
N ARG A 235 -84.94 109.41 24.08
CA ARG A 235 -85.24 110.78 23.63
C ARG A 235 -86.65 110.89 23.04
N LEU A 236 -87.04 109.95 22.19
CA LEU A 236 -88.37 109.90 21.57
C LEU A 236 -89.46 109.64 22.60
N GLU A 237 -89.25 108.79 23.62
CA GLU A 237 -90.16 108.64 24.77
C GLU A 237 -90.26 109.94 25.57
N GLY A 238 -89.16 110.67 25.73
CA GLY A 238 -89.19 112.03 26.27
C GLY A 238 -90.04 112.99 25.41
N GLU A 239 -89.91 112.93 24.09
CA GLU A 239 -90.71 113.72 23.13
C GLU A 239 -92.18 113.27 23.09
N LEU A 240 -92.48 111.97 23.26
CA LEU A 240 -93.82 111.39 23.27
C LEU A 240 -94.54 111.68 24.58
N ASN A 241 -93.81 111.69 25.70
CA ASN A 241 -94.29 112.23 26.98
C ASN A 241 -94.49 113.76 26.93
N ALA A 242 -93.73 114.47 26.09
CA ALA A 242 -93.96 115.91 25.86
C ALA A 242 -95.14 116.20 24.91
N LEU A 243 -95.44 115.29 23.97
CA LEU A 243 -96.63 115.34 23.10
C LEU A 243 -97.89 114.80 23.76
N LYS A 244 -97.77 114.04 24.86
CA LYS A 244 -98.87 113.66 25.74
C LYS A 244 -98.95 114.59 26.95
N ALA A 245 -99.69 115.68 26.82
CA ALA A 245 -100.46 116.25 27.92
C ALA A 245 -101.60 117.13 27.40
N PRO A 246 -102.78 117.15 28.03
CA PRO A 246 -103.53 116.01 28.56
C PRO A 246 -104.95 115.99 27.95
N SER A 247 -105.56 114.81 27.81
CA SER A 247 -107.02 114.69 27.77
C SER A 247 -107.43 113.78 28.92
N ASP A 248 -108.10 114.35 29.90
CA ASP A 248 -108.66 113.63 31.03
C ASP A 248 -109.75 112.62 30.63
N SER A 249 -109.88 111.59 31.47
CA SER A 249 -111.00 110.64 31.62
C SER A 249 -110.97 109.39 30.74
N VAL A 250 -111.35 108.17 31.15
CA VAL A 250 -111.71 107.49 32.41
C VAL A 250 -112.11 106.04 31.97
N TYR A 251 -111.89 105.02 32.80
CA TYR A 251 -112.22 103.57 32.62
C TYR A 251 -111.44 102.81 31.51
N GLY A 252 -111.06 101.54 31.63
CA GLY A 252 -111.27 100.49 32.63
C GLY A 252 -110.70 99.17 32.09
N ASP A 253 -110.31 98.29 33.03
CA ASP A 253 -110.30 96.81 33.05
C ASP A 253 -110.09 95.89 31.82
N GLU A 254 -109.63 94.68 32.20
CA GLU A 254 -109.58 93.37 31.50
C GLU A 254 -108.33 93.08 30.67
N GLN A 255 -107.40 92.22 31.12
CA GLN A 255 -107.41 90.76 31.36
C GLN A 255 -106.94 89.92 30.14
N PHE A 256 -106.09 88.93 30.46
CA PHE A 256 -105.84 87.65 29.75
C PHE A 256 -104.97 87.72 28.46
N TYR A 257 -104.10 86.77 28.11
CA TYR A 257 -103.72 85.44 28.61
C TYR A 257 -102.40 85.00 27.93
N GLY A 258 -101.63 84.15 28.62
CA GLY A 258 -100.88 83.01 28.05
C GLY A 258 -99.63 83.33 27.22
N GLN A 259 -98.67 82.45 27.06
CA GLN A 259 -98.40 81.08 27.53
C GLN A 259 -96.94 80.81 27.09
N GLU A 260 -96.09 80.23 27.94
CA GLU A 260 -95.58 78.84 27.78
C GLU A 260 -94.79 78.64 26.47
N ASP A 261 -93.47 78.50 26.54
CA ASP A 261 -92.72 77.22 26.62
C ASP A 261 -91.87 77.17 25.31
N ASP A 262 -90.66 76.63 25.15
CA ASP A 262 -89.93 75.48 25.68
C ASP A 262 -88.42 75.79 25.40
N ILE A 263 -87.46 75.59 26.30
CA ILE A 263 -86.67 74.35 26.51
C ILE A 263 -86.48 73.51 25.24
N ASP A 264 -85.26 73.45 24.72
CA ASP A 264 -84.63 72.17 24.37
C ASP A 264 -83.15 72.43 24.00
N ASP A 265 -82.28 72.19 24.98
CA ASP A 265 -81.07 71.40 24.77
C ASP A 265 -81.54 69.94 24.64
N PRO A 266 -80.90 69.00 23.90
CA PRO A 266 -79.50 68.65 24.17
C PRO A 266 -78.69 68.00 23.00
N PHE A 267 -77.40 67.75 23.31
CA PHE A 267 -76.37 66.89 22.68
C PHE A 267 -75.36 67.54 21.73
#